data_AF-A0A2M7QDA9-F1
#
_entry.id   AF-A0A2M7QDA9-F1
#
_cell.length_a   1.000
_cell.length_b   1.000
_cell.length_c   1.000
_cell.angle_alpha   90.00
_cell.angle_beta   90.00
_cell.angle_gamma   90.00
#
_symmetry.space_group_name_H-M   'P 1'
#
loop_
_entity.id
_entity.type
_entity.pdbx_description
1 polymer ?
#
loop_
_entity_poly.entity_id
_entity_poly.type
_entity_poly.pdbx_seq_one_letter_code
_entity_poly.pdbx_strand_id
1 'polypeptide(L)'
;MIIKRHKVLSPSFLKSKGVILEYDAYQDDKYGRILAYIWIDCMKELAQYCRPEHNRQMLVNEVLVKKNYAEHVIYSKRHRLKYESYFLK
;
A
#
# COMPACT_ATOMS: atom_id res chain seq x y z
N MET A 1 -1.48 4.33 -7.82
CA MET A 1 -1.67 4.77 -6.41
C MET A 1 -0.73 5.93 -6.01
N ILE A 2 -1.28 7.02 -5.45
CA ILE A 2 -0.49 8.08 -4.81
C ILE A 2 -0.92 8.15 -3.35
N ILE A 3 0.03 7.95 -2.45
CA ILE A 3 -0.18 8.13 -1.02
C ILE A 3 0.58 9.39 -0.61
N LYS A 4 -0.09 10.33 0.05
CA LYS A 4 0.58 11.49 0.64
C LYS A 4 1.10 11.10 2.02
N ARG A 5 2.43 11.02 2.13
CA ARG A 5 3.11 10.65 3.37
C ARG A 5 2.99 11.79 4.39
N HIS A 6 2.58 11.45 5.62
CA HIS A 6 2.51 12.39 6.74
C HIS A 6 3.65 12.20 7.74
N LYS A 7 4.16 10.98 7.89
CA LYS A 7 5.28 10.66 8.80
C LYS A 7 6.27 9.67 8.19
N VAL A 8 7.51 9.74 8.66
CA VAL A 8 8.56 8.80 8.28
C VAL A 8 8.38 7.52 9.10
N LEU A 9 7.92 6.43 8.46
CA LEU A 9 8.06 5.11 9.07
C LEU A 9 9.53 4.75 9.30
N SER A 10 9.80 4.20 10.48
CA SER A 10 11.03 3.47 10.79
C SER A 10 11.27 2.38 9.73
N PRO A 11 12.48 2.21 9.17
CA PRO A 11 12.79 1.19 8.16
C PRO A 11 12.56 -0.27 8.60
N SER A 12 12.29 -0.49 9.89
CA SER A 12 12.17 -1.83 10.49
C SER A 12 11.14 -2.75 9.81
N PHE A 13 10.02 -2.21 9.33
CA PHE A 13 8.98 -3.01 8.64
C PHE A 13 9.40 -3.47 7.23
N LEU A 14 10.39 -2.83 6.62
CA LEU A 14 10.91 -3.19 5.28
C LEU A 14 12.00 -4.26 5.35
N LYS A 15 12.34 -4.77 6.54
CA LYS A 15 13.25 -5.93 6.69
C LYS A 15 12.58 -7.27 6.34
N SER A 16 11.47 -7.26 5.61
CA SER A 16 10.83 -8.51 5.15
C SER A 16 11.77 -9.27 4.21
N LYS A 17 11.65 -10.60 4.22
CA LYS A 17 12.48 -11.48 3.37
C LYS A 17 12.18 -11.31 1.87
N GLY A 18 11.00 -10.80 1.54
CA GLY A 18 10.60 -10.44 0.18
C GLY A 18 9.69 -9.22 0.16
N VAL A 19 9.80 -8.43 -0.91
CA VAL A 19 8.90 -7.32 -1.24
C VAL A 19 8.40 -7.56 -2.66
N ILE A 20 7.08 -7.53 -2.84
CA ILE A 20 6.45 -7.62 -4.16
C ILE A 20 5.91 -6.24 -4.53
N LEU A 21 6.28 -5.78 -5.72
CA LEU A 21 5.73 -4.58 -6.32
C LEU A 21 4.64 -5.00 -7.31
N GLU A 22 3.42 -4.60 -7.02
CA GLU A 22 2.28 -4.83 -7.90
C GLU A 22 1.85 -3.51 -8.53
N TYR A 23 1.92 -3.43 -9.86
CA TYR A 23 1.52 -2.22 -10.57
C TYR A 23 0.00 -2.05 -10.54
N ASP A 24 -0.40 -0.79 -10.37
CA ASP A 24 -1.80 -0.39 -10.46
C ASP A 24 -2.22 -0.21 -11.94
N ALA A 25 -3.48 0.14 -12.18
CA ALA A 25 -3.99 0.44 -13.53
C ALA A 25 -3.19 1.53 -14.27
N TYR A 26 -2.53 2.40 -13.51
CA TYR A 26 -1.57 3.39 -14.01
C TYR A 26 -0.19 3.03 -13.44
N GLN A 27 0.77 2.70 -14.31
CA GLN A 27 2.10 2.21 -13.91
C GLN A 27 3.08 3.34 -13.61
N ASP A 28 2.92 4.47 -14.29
CA ASP A 28 3.73 5.66 -14.19
C ASP A 28 2.84 6.91 -14.12
N ASP A 29 3.38 8.00 -13.58
CA ASP A 29 2.73 9.30 -13.62
C ASP A 29 3.39 10.25 -14.62
N LYS A 30 2.83 11.46 -14.77
CA LYS A 30 3.35 12.49 -15.68
C LYS A 30 4.79 12.95 -15.36
N TYR A 31 5.35 12.54 -14.23
CA TYR A 31 6.71 12.83 -13.80
C TYR A 31 7.62 11.59 -13.91
N GLY A 32 7.16 10.50 -14.54
CA GLY A 32 7.91 9.25 -14.73
C GLY A 32 8.06 8.42 -13.46
N ARG A 33 7.28 8.69 -12.40
CA ARG A 33 7.38 7.94 -11.14
C ARG A 33 6.55 6.67 -11.21
N ILE A 34 7.15 5.56 -10.82
CA ILE A 34 6.47 4.27 -10.73
C ILE A 34 5.39 4.32 -9.63
N LEU A 35 4.19 3.87 -9.99
CA LEU A 35 3.06 3.72 -9.09
C LEU A 35 2.79 2.22 -8.88
N ALA A 36 3.21 1.71 -7.73
CA ALA A 36 3.03 0.31 -7.37
C ALA A 36 2.54 0.15 -5.93
N TYR A 37 1.68 -0.83 -5.72
CA TYR A 37 1.35 -1.39 -4.42
C TYR A 37 2.52 -2.22 -3.90
N ILE A 38 2.75 -2.15 -2.59
CA ILE A 38 3.82 -2.87 -1.94
C ILE A 38 3.21 -3.96 -1.06
N TRP A 39 3.51 -5.20 -1.41
CA TRP A 39 3.14 -6.37 -0.63
C TRP A 39 4.37 -6.94 0.06
N ILE A 40 4.21 -7.28 1.34
CA ILE A 40 5.24 -7.93 2.13
C ILE A 40 4.65 -9.11 2.91
N ASP A 41 5.52 -10.02 3.32
CA ASP A 41 5.12 -11.14 4.16
C ASP A 41 4.41 -10.66 5.43
N CYS A 42 3.39 -11.40 5.86
CA CYS A 42 2.65 -11.06 7.06
C CYS A 42 3.56 -11.03 8.29
N MET A 43 3.44 -9.94 9.05
CA MET A 43 4.09 -9.78 10.35
C MET A 43 3.09 -10.09 11.46
N LYS A 44 3.54 -10.82 12.50
CA LYS A 44 2.69 -11.17 13.65
C LYS A 44 2.06 -9.95 14.33
N GLU A 45 2.82 -8.86 14.45
CA GLU A 45 2.38 -7.59 15.05
C GLU A 45 1.26 -6.89 14.26
N LEU A 46 1.13 -7.20 12.97
CA LEU A 46 0.20 -6.61 12.03
C LEU A 46 -0.75 -7.65 11.43
N ALA A 47 -0.95 -8.78 12.13
CA ALA A 47 -1.73 -9.92 11.66
C ALA A 47 -3.14 -9.55 11.17
N GLN A 48 -3.75 -8.52 11.77
CA GLN A 48 -5.08 -8.01 11.37
C GLN A 48 -5.14 -7.45 9.94
N TYR A 49 -4.01 -7.09 9.34
CA TYR A 49 -3.91 -6.57 7.97
C TYR A 49 -3.43 -7.62 6.97
N CYS A 50 -3.19 -8.84 7.42
CA CYS A 50 -2.75 -9.93 6.56
C CYS A 50 -3.94 -10.53 5.82
N ARG A 51 -3.76 -10.77 4.51
CA ARG A 51 -4.82 -11.15 3.58
C ARG A 51 -4.68 -12.62 3.19
N PRO A 52 -5.56 -13.53 3.65
CA PRO A 52 -5.51 -14.94 3.27
C PRO A 52 -5.55 -15.16 1.75
N GLU A 53 -6.31 -14.34 1.04
CA GLU A 53 -6.48 -14.36 -0.42
C GLU A 53 -5.22 -13.91 -1.19
N HIS A 54 -4.26 -13.28 -0.52
CA HIS A 54 -2.99 -12.82 -1.09
C HIS A 54 -1.80 -13.54 -0.44
N ASN A 55 -1.82 -14.88 -0.42
CA ASN A 55 -0.73 -15.71 0.16
C ASN A 55 -0.37 -15.33 1.61
N ARG A 56 -1.35 -14.85 2.39
CA ARG A 56 -1.12 -14.30 3.74
C ARG A 56 -0.07 -13.19 3.74
N GLN A 57 -0.01 -12.37 2.70
CA GLN A 57 0.78 -11.15 2.67
C GLN A 57 -0.06 -9.98 3.18
N MET A 58 0.61 -8.87 3.50
CA MET A 58 -0.06 -7.63 3.87
C MET A 58 0.29 -6.52 2.89
N LEU A 59 -0.73 -5.71 2.58
CA LEU A 59 -0.58 -4.53 1.75
C LEU A 59 -0.04 -3.40 2.62
N VAL A 60 1.21 -3.00 2.41
CA VAL A 60 1.85 -1.93 3.18
C VAL A 60 1.02 -0.65 3.14
N ASN A 61 0.49 -0.34 1.95
CA ASN A 61 -0.34 0.84 1.70
C ASN A 61 -1.57 0.91 2.61
N GLU A 62 -2.21 -0.22 2.90
CA GLU A 62 -3.34 -0.28 3.82
C GLU A 62 -2.89 0.09 5.24
N VAL A 63 -1.79 -0.53 5.69
CA VAL A 63 -1.23 -0.27 7.02
C VAL A 63 -0.89 1.21 7.19
N LEU A 64 -0.28 1.83 6.16
CA LEU A 64 0.04 3.27 6.18
C LEU A 64 -1.19 4.13 6.44
N VAL A 65 -2.26 3.86 5.69
CA VAL A 65 -3.49 4.64 5.77
C VAL A 65 -4.19 4.40 7.10
N LYS A 66 -4.39 3.14 7.50
CA LYS A 66 -5.10 2.79 8.75
C LYS A 66 -4.36 3.20 10.02
N LYS A 67 -3.03 3.35 9.96
CA LYS A 67 -2.20 3.85 11.08
C LYS A 67 -2.01 5.37 11.05
N ASN A 68 -2.70 6.10 10.18
CA ASN A 68 -2.58 7.55 10.00
C ASN A 68 -1.13 8.02 9.68
N TYR A 69 -0.33 7.17 9.04
CA TYR A 69 0.99 7.58 8.52
C TYR A 69 0.88 8.20 7.12
N ALA A 70 -0.25 7.99 6.48
CA ALA A 70 -0.49 8.48 5.14
C ALA A 70 -1.98 8.60 4.82
N GLU A 71 -2.31 9.40 3.82
CA GLU A 71 -3.69 9.60 3.37
C GLU A 71 -3.92 8.99 2.00
N HIS A 72 -5.09 8.39 1.83
CA HIS A 72 -5.59 7.92 0.55
C HIS A 72 -6.03 9.13 -0.30
N VAL A 73 -5.46 9.28 -1.49
CA VAL A 73 -5.77 10.38 -2.41
C VAL A 73 -6.69 9.89 -3.51
N ILE A 74 -7.92 10.44 -3.56
CA ILE A 74 -8.89 10.16 -4.62
C ILE A 74 -8.75 11.23 -5.71
N TYR A 75 -8.55 10.79 -6.95
CA TYR A 75 -8.56 11.67 -8.12
C TYR A 75 -9.87 11.47 -8.87
N SER A 76 -10.70 12.51 -8.92
CA SER A 76 -12.02 12.49 -9.58
C SER A 76 -12.00 12.11 -11.06
N LYS A 77 -10.85 12.25 -11.74
CA LYS A 77 -10.67 11.93 -13.16
C LYS A 77 -10.02 10.56 -13.43
N ARG A 78 -9.76 9.76 -12.41
CA ARG A 78 -9.10 8.44 -12.55
C ARG A 78 -10.07 7.32 -12.26
N HIS A 79 -9.82 6.16 -12.86
CA HIS A 79 -10.51 4.93 -12.47
C HIS A 79 -10.28 4.62 -10.99
N ARG A 80 -11.23 3.89 -10.43
CA ARG A 80 -11.18 3.38 -9.07
C ARG A 80 -9.90 2.57 -8.86
N LEU A 81 -9.21 2.79 -7.74
CA LEU A 81 -8.02 2.04 -7.39
C LEU A 81 -8.35 0.58 -7.08
N LYS A 82 -7.48 -0.35 -7.46
CA LYS A 82 -7.69 -1.80 -7.29
C LYS A 82 -8.05 -2.20 -5.86
N TYR A 83 -7.34 -1.64 -4.89
CA TYR A 83 -7.51 -1.93 -3.46
C TYR A 83 -8.17 -0.79 -2.68
N GLU A 84 -8.96 0.05 -3.35
CA GLU A 84 -9.56 1.22 -2.69
C GLU A 84 -10.36 0.84 -1.43
N SER A 85 -11.11 -0.27 -1.48
CA SER A 85 -11.90 -0.76 -0.35
C SER A 85 -11.07 -1.10 0.89
N TYR A 86 -9.78 -1.39 0.74
CA TYR A 86 -8.90 -1.67 1.88
C TYR A 86 -8.55 -0.38 2.63
N PHE A 87 -8.54 0.76 1.93
CA PHE A 87 -8.24 2.07 2.54
C PHE A 87 -9.45 2.67 3.24
N LEU A 88 -10.64 2.43 2.68
CA LEU A 88 -11.90 2.89 3.25
C LEU A 88 -12.20 2.09 4.54
N LYS A 89 -12.44 2.78 5.64
CA LYS A 89 -12.96 2.24 6.90
C LYS A 89 -14.28 2.95 7.14
#